data_AF-A0A925FNK7-F1
#
_entry.id   AF-A0A925FNK7-F1
#
_cell.length_a   1.000
_cell.length_b   1.000
_cell.length_c   1.000
_cell.angle_alpha   90.00
_cell.angle_beta   90.00
_cell.angle_gamma   90.00
#
_symmetry.space_group_name_H-M   'P 1'
#
loop_
_entity.id
_entity.type
_entity.pdbx_description
1 polymer ?
#
loop_
_entity_poly.entity_id
_entity_poly.type
_entity_poly.pdbx_seq_one_letter_code
_entity_poly.pdbx_strand_id
1 'polypeptide(L)'
;MNLAYTRQMKLAHLKIVSLLVLTSFVLTFAITVSAQQPQLSLADLLIALRSKKVTLLERNAILTEAVKQRGVTFTLTPDIEKELAATGADKGLIDSIRQKIAASKPAPVPIATPIPTPTPPDYSFFQKRGDVNLGKGEFTLALADYNKAVELKADDPVSFLNRGKAHYNLKSFDKSIADYDRSIDLNPKESVAYYNRGVSYEKMDNASKAITDYQRAIQLDPTNELAKSSLKRLQDEEAKALAKAQTTTVPQPAKIPEFLNLGSLSADNATRMVTPVYSPIAQRSNIEGKVTVEVELDEKGNVVQAKATTGHQLLRGSAEDAARKSKFKPAMFGDLALKAKGTINYNFSLKAKS
;
A
#
# COMPACT_ATOMS: atom_id res chain seq x y z
N MET A 1 -1.37 3.80 81.51
CA MET A 1 -1.35 5.13 80.84
C MET A 1 -0.27 5.25 79.75
N ASN A 2 0.30 4.15 79.21
CA ASN A 2 1.42 4.21 78.25
C ASN A 2 1.23 3.44 76.92
N LEU A 3 0.05 2.86 76.67
CA LEU A 3 -0.22 2.11 75.42
C LEU A 3 -0.96 2.95 74.36
N ALA A 4 -1.75 3.94 74.79
CA ALA A 4 -2.53 4.82 73.90
C ALA A 4 -1.64 5.88 73.21
N TYR A 5 -0.66 6.41 73.94
CA TYR A 5 0.25 7.45 73.44
C TYR A 5 1.19 6.91 72.34
N THR A 6 1.71 5.69 72.55
CA THR A 6 2.63 5.02 71.61
C THR A 6 1.92 4.60 70.31
N ARG A 7 0.63 4.26 70.37
CA ARG A 7 -0.19 4.00 69.17
C ARG A 7 -0.49 5.28 68.39
N GLN A 8 -0.76 6.40 69.05
CA GLN A 8 -0.97 7.67 68.36
C GLN A 8 0.30 8.19 67.67
N MET A 9 1.46 8.06 68.30
CA MET A 9 2.75 8.42 67.69
C MET A 9 3.10 7.56 66.46
N LYS A 10 2.89 6.23 66.51
CA LYS A 10 3.10 5.36 65.34
C LYS A 10 2.13 5.67 64.18
N LEU A 11 0.87 6.02 64.49
CA LEU A 11 -0.12 6.40 63.48
C LEU A 11 0.21 7.75 62.84
N ALA A 12 0.73 8.69 63.63
CA ALA A 12 1.19 10.00 63.15
C ALA A 12 2.44 9.85 62.25
N HIS A 13 3.42 9.04 62.65
CA HIS A 13 4.60 8.78 61.82
C HIS A 13 4.27 8.05 60.52
N LEU A 14 3.36 7.07 60.53
CA LEU A 14 2.96 6.37 59.31
C LEU A 14 2.22 7.30 58.31
N LYS A 15 1.43 8.25 58.84
CA LYS A 15 0.79 9.30 58.03
C LYS A 15 1.80 10.29 57.44
N ILE A 16 2.82 10.67 58.21
CA ILE A 16 3.86 11.61 57.77
C ILE A 16 4.77 10.96 56.71
N VAL A 17 5.15 9.70 56.88
CA VAL A 17 5.96 8.95 55.89
C VAL A 17 5.14 8.70 54.61
N SER A 18 3.85 8.38 54.72
CA SER A 18 2.96 8.26 53.55
C SER A 18 2.78 9.59 52.81
N LEU A 19 2.73 10.72 53.52
CA LEU A 19 2.60 12.04 52.92
C LEU A 19 3.89 12.45 52.18
N LEU A 20 5.05 12.15 52.76
CA LEU A 20 6.37 12.43 52.18
C LEU A 20 6.66 11.58 50.92
N VAL A 21 6.27 10.31 50.91
CA VAL A 21 6.41 9.43 49.72
C VAL A 21 5.46 9.89 48.61
N LEU A 22 4.25 10.34 48.95
CA LEU A 22 3.28 10.85 47.98
C LEU A 22 3.72 12.20 47.39
N THR A 23 4.28 13.10 48.20
CA THR A 23 4.81 14.39 47.73
C THR A 23 6.05 14.22 46.86
N SER A 24 6.95 13.28 47.19
CA SER A 24 8.11 12.97 46.33
C SER A 24 7.69 12.30 45.03
N PHE A 25 6.68 11.44 45.04
CA PHE A 25 6.15 10.84 43.81
C PHE A 25 5.50 11.90 42.90
N VAL A 26 4.73 12.83 43.48
CA VAL A 26 4.12 13.97 42.77
C VAL A 26 5.18 14.95 42.23
N LEU A 27 6.24 15.21 43.00
CA LEU A 27 7.32 16.12 42.58
C LEU A 27 8.20 15.52 41.49
N THR A 28 8.45 14.20 41.51
CA THR A 28 9.20 13.52 40.45
C THR A 28 8.38 13.39 39.16
N PHE A 29 7.05 13.25 39.28
CA PHE A 29 6.12 13.25 38.14
C PHE A 29 5.95 14.66 37.53
N ALA A 30 6.09 15.73 38.33
CA ALA A 30 6.01 17.11 37.85
C ALA A 30 7.24 17.56 37.05
N ILE A 31 8.42 16.97 37.28
CA ILE A 31 9.67 17.42 36.64
C ILE A 31 9.95 16.70 35.30
N THR A 32 9.31 15.57 35.01
CA THR A 32 9.47 14.87 33.71
C THR A 32 8.41 15.21 32.66
N VAL A 33 7.49 16.13 32.96
CA VAL A 33 6.37 16.49 32.09
C VAL A 33 6.49 17.95 31.66
N SER A 34 7.60 18.27 31.00
CA SER A 34 7.81 19.51 30.25
C SER A 34 7.92 19.22 28.74
N ALA A 35 7.04 18.36 28.24
CA ALA A 35 6.81 18.16 26.81
C ALA A 35 5.34 17.74 26.62
N GLN A 36 4.58 18.52 25.85
CA GLN A 36 3.18 18.31 25.43
C GLN A 36 2.31 17.44 26.35
N GLN A 37 1.61 18.06 27.30
CA GLN A 37 0.49 17.40 27.96
C GLN A 37 -0.77 17.53 27.10
N PRO A 38 -1.47 16.44 26.76
CA PRO A 38 -2.84 16.54 26.29
C PRO A 38 -3.66 17.28 27.36
N GLN A 39 -4.50 18.25 26.94
CA GLN A 39 -5.40 18.90 27.89
C GLN A 39 -6.37 17.86 28.42
N LEU A 40 -6.16 17.41 29.66
CA LEU A 40 -7.03 16.44 30.32
C LEU A 40 -8.40 17.08 30.50
N SER A 41 -9.44 16.52 29.86
CA SER A 41 -10.79 17.05 29.98
C SER A 41 -11.34 16.77 31.39
N LEU A 42 -12.34 17.54 31.83
CA LEU A 42 -13.03 17.27 33.09
C LEU A 42 -13.64 15.85 33.10
N ALA A 43 -14.08 15.36 31.95
CA ALA A 43 -14.56 13.98 31.79
C ALA A 43 -13.45 12.95 32.08
N ASP A 44 -12.22 13.17 31.58
CA ASP A 44 -11.08 12.28 31.85
C ASP A 44 -10.69 12.27 33.33
N LEU A 45 -10.74 13.44 33.97
CA LEU A 45 -10.48 13.59 35.40
C LEU A 45 -11.57 12.90 36.25
N LEU A 46 -12.84 13.04 35.86
CA LEU A 46 -13.98 12.40 36.52
C LEU A 46 -13.99 10.88 36.32
N ILE A 47 -13.57 10.39 35.15
CA ILE A 47 -13.38 8.96 34.87
C ILE A 47 -12.27 8.39 35.78
N ALA A 48 -11.14 9.09 35.93
CA ALA A 48 -10.07 8.68 36.84
C ALA A 48 -10.51 8.66 38.32
N LEU A 49 -11.34 9.63 38.73
CA LEU A 49 -11.86 9.76 40.10
C LEU A 49 -13.04 8.83 40.42
N ARG A 50 -13.63 8.14 39.43
CA ARG A 50 -14.66 7.10 39.63
C ARG A 50 -14.13 5.78 40.19
N SER A 51 -12.83 5.67 40.50
CA SER A 51 -12.27 4.49 41.16
C SER A 51 -12.90 4.29 42.56
N LYS A 52 -13.31 3.05 42.89
CA LYS A 52 -14.13 2.68 44.08
C LYS A 52 -13.47 2.94 45.45
N LYS A 53 -12.28 3.56 45.50
CA LYS A 53 -11.46 3.68 46.73
C LYS A 53 -11.45 5.07 47.37
N VAL A 54 -12.16 6.05 46.82
CA VAL A 54 -12.13 7.45 47.31
C VAL A 54 -13.51 7.87 47.80
N THR A 55 -13.60 8.46 49.00
CA THR A 55 -14.87 8.95 49.55
C THR A 55 -15.35 10.21 48.82
N LEU A 56 -16.65 10.53 48.90
CA LEU A 56 -17.23 11.68 48.20
C LEU A 56 -16.57 13.01 48.62
N LEU A 57 -16.25 13.15 49.92
CA LEU A 57 -15.60 14.34 50.48
C LEU A 57 -14.19 14.53 49.91
N GLU A 58 -13.42 13.46 49.80
CA GLU A 58 -12.04 13.48 49.27
C GLU A 58 -12.04 13.78 47.76
N ARG A 59 -13.00 13.24 47.00
CA ARG A 59 -13.16 13.57 45.57
C ARG A 59 -13.42 15.06 45.36
N ASN A 60 -14.31 15.65 46.16
CA ASN A 60 -14.66 17.06 46.07
C ASN A 60 -13.47 17.98 46.43
N ALA A 61 -12.64 17.57 47.39
CA ALA A 61 -11.42 18.30 47.75
C ALA A 61 -10.36 18.25 46.63
N ILE A 62 -10.15 17.07 46.01
CA ILE A 62 -9.21 16.89 44.91
C ILE A 62 -9.62 17.70 43.67
N LEU A 63 -10.92 17.69 43.33
CA LEU A 63 -11.46 18.49 42.22
C LEU A 63 -11.26 19.99 42.47
N THR A 64 -11.53 20.46 43.69
CA THR A 64 -11.37 21.87 44.06
C THR A 64 -9.91 22.33 43.95
N GLU A 65 -8.96 21.51 44.38
CA GLU A 65 -7.54 21.85 44.33
C GLU A 65 -6.97 21.77 42.89
N ALA A 66 -7.43 20.82 42.08
CA ALA A 66 -7.05 20.70 40.67
C ALA A 66 -7.50 21.93 39.84
N VAL A 67 -8.69 22.46 40.13
CA VAL A 67 -9.22 23.70 39.52
C VAL A 67 -8.43 24.93 39.97
N LYS A 68 -7.90 24.93 41.21
CA LYS A 68 -7.14 26.05 41.77
C LYS A 68 -5.71 26.14 41.21
N GLN A 69 -5.07 25.00 40.93
CA GLN A 69 -3.66 24.95 40.52
C GLN A 69 -3.44 25.04 39.00
N ARG A 70 -4.42 24.64 38.19
CA ARG A 70 -4.34 24.76 36.74
C ARG A 70 -5.17 25.96 36.31
N GLY A 71 -4.54 26.97 35.72
CA GLY A 71 -5.20 28.15 35.12
C GLY A 71 -6.02 27.81 33.87
N VAL A 72 -6.86 26.78 33.93
CA VAL A 72 -7.81 26.40 32.89
C VAL A 72 -9.08 27.18 33.17
N THR A 73 -9.41 28.14 32.30
CA THR A 73 -10.72 28.79 32.33
C THR A 73 -11.78 27.78 31.90
N PHE A 74 -12.47 27.19 32.87
CA PHE A 74 -13.60 26.31 32.61
C PHE A 74 -14.86 27.12 32.32
N THR A 75 -15.58 26.77 31.26
CA THR A 75 -16.98 27.18 31.09
C THR A 75 -17.86 26.07 31.64
N LEU A 76 -18.68 26.40 32.65
CA LEU A 76 -19.62 25.45 33.22
C LEU A 76 -20.81 25.32 32.26
N THR A 77 -20.79 24.30 31.40
CA THR A 77 -21.87 24.04 30.44
C THR A 77 -22.96 23.17 31.09
N PRO A 78 -24.22 23.23 30.60
CA PRO A 78 -25.33 22.44 31.15
C PRO A 78 -25.05 20.93 31.21
N ASP A 79 -24.27 20.40 30.26
CA ASP A 79 -23.91 18.98 30.21
C ASP A 79 -22.93 18.60 31.34
N ILE A 80 -21.98 19.49 31.66
CA ILE A 80 -21.04 19.31 32.77
C ILE A 80 -21.77 19.38 34.12
N GLU A 81 -22.75 20.28 34.27
CA GLU A 81 -23.56 20.36 35.49
C GLU A 81 -24.38 19.09 35.71
N LYS A 82 -24.93 18.53 34.62
CA LYS A 82 -25.69 17.29 34.64
C LYS A 82 -24.81 16.10 35.04
N GLU A 83 -23.57 16.02 34.54
CA GLU A 83 -22.62 14.98 34.96
C GLU A 83 -22.18 15.12 36.42
N LEU A 84 -21.91 16.35 36.88
CA LEU A 84 -21.55 16.61 38.28
C LEU A 84 -22.68 16.21 39.23
N ALA A 85 -23.92 16.58 38.91
CA ALA A 85 -25.09 16.14 39.66
C ALA A 85 -25.25 14.62 39.68
N ALA A 86 -24.98 13.93 38.56
CA ALA A 86 -25.01 12.47 38.48
C ALA A 86 -23.91 11.77 39.32
N THR A 87 -22.84 12.50 39.70
CA THR A 87 -21.79 12.01 40.61
C THR A 87 -22.07 12.26 42.10
N GLY A 88 -23.24 12.83 42.43
CA GLY A 88 -23.65 13.12 43.80
C GLY A 88 -23.18 14.48 44.32
N ALA A 89 -22.75 15.39 43.42
CA ALA A 89 -22.50 16.77 43.80
C ALA A 89 -23.83 17.45 44.17
N ASP A 90 -23.91 17.98 45.39
CA ASP A 90 -25.09 18.71 45.82
C ASP A 90 -25.17 20.10 45.16
N LYS A 91 -26.37 20.66 45.14
CA LYS A 91 -26.65 21.97 44.53
C LYS A 91 -25.79 23.08 45.15
N GLY A 92 -25.46 22.97 46.44
CA GLY A 92 -24.62 23.94 47.14
C GLY A 92 -23.18 23.98 46.64
N LEU A 93 -22.60 22.81 46.33
CA LEU A 93 -21.28 22.70 45.72
C LEU A 93 -21.27 23.31 44.31
N ILE A 94 -22.29 23.02 43.50
CA ILE A 94 -22.44 23.57 42.15
C ILE A 94 -22.56 25.10 42.21
N ASP A 95 -23.37 25.63 43.12
CA ASP A 95 -23.57 27.07 43.28
C ASP A 95 -22.30 27.76 43.85
N SER A 96 -21.53 27.09 44.72
CA SER A 96 -20.26 27.61 45.23
C SER A 96 -19.17 27.64 44.15
N ILE A 97 -19.15 26.65 43.25
CA ILE A 97 -18.29 26.64 42.06
C ILE A 97 -18.66 27.79 41.14
N ARG A 98 -19.97 28.01 40.87
CA ARG A 98 -20.45 29.16 40.09
C ARG A 98 -20.03 30.49 40.72
N GLN A 99 -20.18 30.64 42.03
CA GLN A 99 -19.84 31.87 42.74
C GLN A 99 -18.33 32.15 42.71
N LYS A 100 -17.48 31.12 42.83
CA LYS A 100 -16.03 31.27 42.70
C LYS A 100 -15.58 31.59 41.28
N ILE A 101 -16.21 31.00 40.26
CA ILE A 101 -15.95 31.37 38.86
C ILE A 101 -16.36 32.83 38.63
N ALA A 102 -17.52 33.26 39.14
CA ALA A 102 -17.98 34.64 39.06
C ALA A 102 -17.07 35.63 39.83
N ALA A 103 -16.54 35.23 40.99
CA ALA A 103 -15.63 36.04 41.81
C ALA A 103 -14.18 36.06 41.27
N SER A 104 -13.79 35.06 40.46
CA SER A 104 -12.50 35.05 39.74
C SER A 104 -12.53 35.89 38.46
N LYS A 105 -13.70 36.38 38.04
CA LYS A 105 -13.79 37.39 36.99
C LYS A 105 -13.24 38.69 37.56
N PRO A 106 -12.16 39.26 37.01
CA PRO A 106 -11.56 40.46 37.58
C PRO A 106 -12.60 41.59 37.65
N ALA A 107 -12.60 42.35 38.75
CA ALA A 107 -13.38 43.58 38.86
C ALA A 107 -13.08 44.47 37.64
N PRO A 108 -14.06 45.19 37.06
CA PRO A 108 -13.78 46.08 35.94
C PRO A 108 -12.82 47.17 36.44
N VAL A 109 -11.55 47.06 36.04
CA VAL A 109 -10.58 48.14 36.14
C VAL A 109 -11.19 49.31 35.35
N PRO A 110 -11.22 50.56 35.86
CA PRO A 110 -11.61 51.69 35.03
C PRO A 110 -10.65 51.74 33.85
N ILE A 111 -11.16 51.38 32.68
CA ILE A 111 -10.40 51.25 31.46
C ILE A 111 -10.05 52.66 30.98
N ALA A 112 -8.89 53.17 31.37
CA ALA A 112 -8.22 54.18 30.58
C ALA A 112 -7.84 53.52 29.25
N THR A 113 -8.56 53.92 28.19
CA THR A 113 -8.55 53.42 26.81
C THR A 113 -8.89 51.94 26.62
N PRO A 114 -9.88 51.59 25.76
CA PRO A 114 -10.26 50.20 25.53
C PRO A 114 -9.02 49.37 25.20
N ILE A 115 -8.68 48.41 26.08
CA ILE A 115 -7.72 47.36 25.74
C ILE A 115 -8.30 46.70 24.50
N PRO A 116 -7.60 46.73 23.35
CA PRO A 116 -8.11 46.09 22.15
C PRO A 116 -8.33 44.62 22.50
N THR A 117 -9.57 44.15 22.36
CA THR A 117 -9.84 42.71 22.32
C THR A 117 -8.85 42.12 21.31
N PRO A 118 -8.01 41.12 21.68
CA PRO A 118 -7.12 40.53 20.70
C PRO A 118 -8.01 40.07 19.55
N THR A 119 -7.76 40.64 18.36
CA THR A 119 -8.47 40.25 17.15
C THR A 119 -8.42 38.73 17.07
N PRO A 120 -9.58 38.04 16.94
CA PRO A 120 -9.58 36.61 16.71
C PRO A 120 -8.56 36.28 15.61
N PRO A 121 -7.73 35.24 15.76
CA PRO A 121 -6.67 34.99 14.80
C PRO A 121 -7.26 34.88 13.40
N ASP A 122 -6.75 35.71 12.50
CA ASP A 122 -7.20 35.72 11.10
C ASP A 122 -6.67 34.49 10.35
N TYR A 123 -7.07 34.34 9.09
CA TYR A 123 -6.62 33.20 8.28
C TYR A 123 -5.08 33.14 8.18
N SER A 124 -4.39 34.28 8.21
CA SER A 124 -2.93 34.37 8.07
C SER A 124 -2.20 33.77 9.27
N PHE A 125 -2.77 33.90 10.47
CA PHE A 125 -2.24 33.25 11.67
C PHE A 125 -2.22 31.73 11.50
N PHE A 126 -3.35 31.16 11.08
CA PHE A 126 -3.47 29.71 10.87
C PHE A 126 -2.57 29.25 9.73
N GLN A 127 -2.52 29.97 8.61
CA GLN A 127 -1.62 29.66 7.50
C GLN A 127 -0.16 29.61 7.95
N LYS A 128 0.34 30.65 8.62
CA LYS A 128 1.74 30.72 9.09
C LYS A 128 2.07 29.63 10.11
N ARG A 129 1.16 29.34 11.05
CA ARG A 129 1.36 28.24 12.01
C ARG A 129 1.36 26.88 11.32
N GLY A 130 0.48 26.72 10.34
CA GLY A 130 0.46 25.56 9.43
C GLY A 130 1.79 25.40 8.70
N ASP A 131 2.37 26.47 8.17
CA ASP A 131 3.67 26.44 7.47
C ASP A 131 4.80 26.00 8.40
N VAL A 132 4.82 26.51 9.63
CA VAL A 132 5.80 26.09 10.66
C VAL A 132 5.64 24.62 11.00
N ASN A 133 4.40 24.16 11.21
CA ASN A 133 4.13 22.75 11.51
C ASN A 133 4.49 21.83 10.33
N LEU A 134 4.20 22.27 9.09
CA LEU A 134 4.56 21.55 7.87
C LEU A 134 6.09 21.41 7.75
N GLY A 135 6.84 22.48 8.01
CA GLY A 135 8.31 22.48 8.01
C GLY A 135 8.93 21.59 9.10
N LYS A 136 8.24 21.41 10.23
CA LYS A 136 8.65 20.48 11.31
C LYS A 136 8.27 19.02 11.04
N GLY A 137 7.49 18.74 10.00
CA GLY A 137 6.94 17.40 9.75
C GLY A 137 5.71 17.05 10.59
N GLU A 138 5.14 18.02 11.32
CA GLU A 138 3.94 17.84 12.14
C GLU A 138 2.67 17.94 11.28
N PHE A 139 2.53 17.00 10.33
CA PHE A 139 1.55 17.10 9.24
C PHE A 139 0.09 17.15 9.71
N THR A 140 -0.26 16.45 10.80
CA THR A 140 -1.62 16.48 11.37
C THR A 140 -1.96 17.85 11.96
N LEU A 141 -1.00 18.48 12.65
CA LEU A 141 -1.18 19.84 13.18
C LEU A 141 -1.24 20.86 12.04
N ALA A 142 -0.38 20.71 11.03
CA ALA A 142 -0.41 21.53 9.84
C ALA A 142 -1.77 21.44 9.11
N LEU A 143 -2.36 20.24 8.97
CA LEU A 143 -3.69 20.07 8.41
C LEU A 143 -4.78 20.79 9.19
N ALA A 144 -4.77 20.70 10.53
CA ALA A 144 -5.75 21.38 11.37
C ALA A 144 -5.69 22.91 11.16
N ASP A 145 -4.47 23.44 11.07
CA ASP A 145 -4.23 24.85 10.79
C ASP A 145 -4.69 25.25 9.39
N TYR A 146 -4.29 24.52 8.34
CA TYR A 146 -4.73 24.85 6.99
C TYR A 146 -6.23 24.68 6.79
N ASN A 147 -6.88 23.72 7.45
CA ASN A 147 -8.34 23.59 7.44
C ASN A 147 -9.01 24.86 7.97
N LYS A 148 -8.51 25.41 9.07
CA LYS A 148 -9.05 26.66 9.61
C LYS A 148 -8.73 27.84 8.69
N ALA A 149 -7.53 27.88 8.09
CA ALA A 149 -7.16 28.92 7.14
C ALA A 149 -8.10 28.94 5.92
N VAL A 150 -8.40 27.78 5.31
CA VAL A 150 -9.30 27.73 4.14
C VAL A 150 -10.77 27.92 4.50
N GLU A 151 -11.19 27.58 5.72
CA GLU A 151 -12.54 27.90 6.24
C GLU A 151 -12.73 29.41 6.37
N LEU A 152 -11.70 30.11 6.87
CA LEU A 152 -11.73 31.57 7.01
C LEU A 152 -11.51 32.30 5.68
N LYS A 153 -10.77 31.69 4.75
CA LYS A 153 -10.47 32.25 3.42
C LYS A 153 -10.36 31.15 2.36
N ALA A 154 -11.45 30.94 1.62
CA ALA A 154 -11.58 29.86 0.63
C ALA A 154 -11.01 30.17 -0.77
N ASP A 155 -10.44 31.35 -0.96
CA ASP A 155 -9.86 31.84 -2.22
C ASP A 155 -8.33 32.01 -2.15
N ASP A 156 -7.67 31.47 -1.12
CA ASP A 156 -6.22 31.50 -1.00
C ASP A 156 -5.56 30.24 -1.60
N PRO A 157 -4.91 30.33 -2.78
CA PRO A 157 -4.33 29.16 -3.46
C PRO A 157 -3.19 28.51 -2.66
N VAL A 158 -2.46 29.28 -1.85
CA VAL A 158 -1.29 28.82 -1.08
C VAL A 158 -1.72 27.92 0.08
N SER A 159 -2.80 28.26 0.78
CA SER A 159 -3.37 27.42 1.83
C SER A 159 -3.80 26.06 1.30
N PHE A 160 -4.42 25.99 0.11
CA PHE A 160 -4.72 24.71 -0.53
C PHE A 160 -3.46 23.95 -0.95
N LEU A 161 -2.47 24.63 -1.55
CA LEU A 161 -1.19 24.02 -1.93
C LEU A 161 -0.51 23.35 -0.72
N ASN A 162 -0.41 24.07 0.40
CA ASN A 162 0.28 23.57 1.59
C ASN A 162 -0.55 22.52 2.35
N ARG A 163 -1.89 22.62 2.33
CA ARG A 163 -2.77 21.55 2.84
C ARG A 163 -2.61 20.26 2.02
N GLY A 164 -2.55 20.38 0.70
CA GLY A 164 -2.25 19.28 -0.20
C GLY A 164 -0.91 18.61 0.12
N LYS A 165 0.14 19.41 0.40
CA LYS A 165 1.45 18.89 0.86
C LYS A 165 1.35 18.12 2.17
N ALA A 166 0.57 18.61 3.13
CA ALA A 166 0.35 17.89 4.39
C ALA A 166 -0.39 16.56 4.16
N HIS A 167 -1.44 16.55 3.32
CA HIS A 167 -2.14 15.32 2.93
C HIS A 167 -1.24 14.32 2.21
N TYR A 168 -0.37 14.78 1.30
CA TYR A 168 0.58 13.93 0.59
C TYR A 168 1.56 13.24 1.56
N ASN A 169 2.09 13.99 2.53
CA ASN A 169 3.00 13.44 3.54
C ASN A 169 2.30 12.41 4.44
N LEU A 170 1.01 12.61 4.72
CA LEU A 170 0.15 11.65 5.41
C LEU A 170 -0.40 10.54 4.51
N LYS A 171 0.13 10.38 3.28
CA LYS A 171 -0.25 9.36 2.31
C LYS A 171 -1.72 9.39 1.89
N SER A 172 -2.39 10.52 2.10
CA SER A 172 -3.77 10.77 1.68
C SER A 172 -3.78 11.37 0.27
N PHE A 173 -3.35 10.59 -0.73
CA PHE A 173 -3.08 11.10 -2.08
C PHE A 173 -4.32 11.65 -2.81
N ASP A 174 -5.50 11.05 -2.62
CA ASP A 174 -6.76 11.57 -3.17
C ASP A 174 -7.06 12.98 -2.66
N LYS A 175 -6.84 13.21 -1.36
CA LYS A 175 -7.08 14.52 -0.73
C LYS A 175 -6.01 15.54 -1.14
N SER A 176 -4.75 15.11 -1.31
CA SER A 176 -3.72 16.02 -1.82
C SER A 176 -4.02 16.45 -3.25
N ILE A 177 -4.47 15.54 -4.11
CA ILE A 177 -4.89 15.87 -5.48
C ILE A 177 -6.03 16.89 -5.46
N ALA A 178 -7.10 16.67 -4.68
CA ALA A 178 -8.22 17.61 -4.60
C ALA A 178 -7.80 19.01 -4.13
N ASP A 179 -6.86 19.09 -3.18
CA ASP A 179 -6.31 20.36 -2.73
C ASP A 179 -5.43 21.03 -3.80
N TYR A 180 -4.61 20.26 -4.52
CA TYR A 180 -3.83 20.81 -5.62
C TYR A 180 -4.71 21.26 -6.79
N ASP A 181 -5.79 20.53 -7.10
CA ASP A 181 -6.81 20.95 -8.07
C ASP A 181 -7.37 22.31 -7.68
N ARG A 182 -7.78 22.48 -6.42
CA ARG A 182 -8.33 23.75 -5.94
C ARG A 182 -7.30 24.87 -5.98
N SER A 183 -6.03 24.58 -5.66
CA SER A 183 -4.93 25.53 -5.76
C SER A 183 -4.70 25.98 -7.21
N ILE A 184 -4.75 25.05 -8.16
CA ILE A 184 -4.59 25.30 -9.60
C ILE A 184 -5.77 26.10 -10.15
N ASP A 185 -7.00 25.80 -9.74
CA ASP A 185 -8.19 26.56 -10.16
C ASP A 185 -8.10 28.03 -9.73
N LEU A 186 -7.56 28.28 -8.54
CA LEU A 186 -7.35 29.62 -7.98
C LEU A 186 -6.11 30.32 -8.58
N ASN A 187 -5.05 29.58 -8.87
CA ASN A 187 -3.84 30.08 -9.52
C ASN A 187 -3.30 29.10 -10.59
N PRO A 188 -3.76 29.22 -11.85
CA PRO A 188 -3.36 28.31 -12.94
C PRO A 188 -1.89 28.44 -13.38
N LYS A 189 -1.14 29.39 -12.81
CA LYS A 189 0.28 29.61 -13.10
C LYS A 189 1.20 29.04 -12.01
N GLU A 190 0.65 28.41 -10.98
CA GLU A 190 1.42 27.81 -9.89
C GLU A 190 2.08 26.49 -10.35
N SER A 191 3.32 26.57 -10.83
CA SER A 191 4.07 25.40 -11.32
C SER A 191 4.25 24.33 -10.24
N VAL A 192 4.39 24.73 -8.98
CA VAL A 192 4.59 23.84 -7.84
C VAL A 192 3.34 22.99 -7.57
N ALA A 193 2.14 23.53 -7.80
CA ALA A 193 0.90 22.79 -7.63
C ALA A 193 0.77 21.65 -8.64
N TYR A 194 1.08 21.92 -9.92
CA TYR A 194 1.12 20.88 -10.96
C TYR A 194 2.15 19.81 -10.64
N TYR A 195 3.38 20.19 -10.28
CA TYR A 195 4.42 19.22 -9.91
C TYR A 195 3.97 18.32 -8.75
N ASN A 196 3.46 18.89 -7.65
CA ASN A 196 3.06 18.10 -6.49
C ASN A 196 1.83 17.22 -6.77
N ARG A 197 0.90 17.68 -7.62
CA ARG A 197 -0.23 16.85 -8.09
C ARG A 197 0.25 15.68 -8.93
N GLY A 198 1.21 15.91 -9.83
CA GLY A 198 1.87 14.86 -10.60
C GLY A 198 2.54 13.81 -9.71
N VAL A 199 3.25 14.24 -8.66
CA VAL A 199 3.84 13.32 -7.67
C VAL A 199 2.77 12.51 -6.94
N SER A 200 1.62 13.12 -6.62
CA SER A 200 0.49 12.41 -5.99
C SER A 200 -0.13 11.38 -6.93
N TYR A 201 -0.29 11.71 -8.21
CA TYR A 201 -0.75 10.76 -9.23
C TYR A 201 0.22 9.59 -9.43
N GLU A 202 1.53 9.83 -9.39
CA GLU A 202 2.52 8.73 -9.41
C GLU A 202 2.35 7.78 -8.22
N LYS A 203 2.10 8.30 -7.01
CA LYS A 203 1.85 7.47 -5.82
C LYS A 203 0.56 6.66 -5.89
N MET A 204 -0.31 6.98 -6.84
CA MET A 204 -1.54 6.25 -7.14
C MET A 204 -1.44 5.46 -8.46
N ASP A 205 -0.22 5.21 -8.94
CA ASP A 205 0.07 4.47 -10.19
C ASP A 205 -0.60 5.08 -11.43
N ASN A 206 -0.92 6.38 -11.41
CA ASN A 206 -1.53 7.10 -12.53
C ASN A 206 -0.47 7.88 -13.33
N ALA A 207 0.40 7.14 -14.01
CA ALA A 207 1.53 7.70 -14.75
C ALA A 207 1.10 8.69 -15.85
N SER A 208 -0.02 8.44 -16.54
CA SER A 208 -0.51 9.31 -17.62
C SER A 208 -0.88 10.71 -17.13
N LYS A 209 -1.61 10.80 -16.00
CA LYS A 209 -1.93 12.11 -15.38
C LYS A 209 -0.69 12.78 -14.81
N ALA A 210 0.22 12.00 -14.20
CA ALA A 210 1.48 12.54 -13.69
C ALA A 210 2.35 13.16 -14.79
N ILE A 211 2.50 12.50 -15.94
CA ILE A 211 3.21 13.02 -17.12
C ILE A 211 2.63 14.36 -17.56
N THR A 212 1.30 14.45 -17.67
CA THR A 212 0.60 15.68 -18.08
C THR A 212 0.91 16.83 -17.13
N ASP A 213 0.86 16.56 -15.82
CA ASP A 213 1.13 17.56 -14.79
C ASP A 213 2.59 17.99 -14.75
N TYR A 214 3.56 17.07 -14.92
CA TYR A 214 4.97 17.44 -15.02
C TYR A 214 5.27 18.27 -16.25
N GLN A 215 4.69 17.92 -17.41
CA GLN A 215 4.82 18.74 -18.61
C GLN A 215 4.30 20.16 -18.37
N ARG A 216 3.15 20.29 -17.69
CA ARG A 216 2.59 21.59 -17.36
C ARG A 216 3.47 22.36 -16.37
N ALA A 217 4.00 21.71 -15.35
CA ALA A 217 4.94 22.30 -14.40
C ALA A 217 6.21 22.83 -15.11
N ILE A 218 6.78 22.08 -16.05
CA ILE A 218 7.96 22.47 -16.83
C ILE A 218 7.64 23.63 -17.80
N GLN A 219 6.45 23.64 -18.40
CA GLN A 219 6.02 24.76 -19.25
C GLN A 219 5.93 26.08 -18.46
N LEU A 220 5.45 26.02 -17.22
CA LEU A 220 5.31 27.18 -16.34
C LEU A 220 6.64 27.59 -15.70
N ASP A 221 7.46 26.62 -15.31
CA ASP A 221 8.81 26.81 -14.77
C ASP A 221 9.81 25.87 -15.47
N PRO A 222 10.48 26.35 -16.53
CA PRO A 222 11.48 25.57 -17.26
C PRO A 222 12.73 25.22 -16.44
N THR A 223 12.92 25.78 -15.24
CA THR A 223 14.07 25.48 -14.36
C THR A 223 13.79 24.37 -13.35
N ASN A 224 12.56 23.85 -13.32
CA ASN A 224 12.18 22.75 -12.43
C ASN A 224 12.79 21.40 -12.87
N GLU A 225 14.03 21.15 -12.45
CA GLU A 225 14.77 19.91 -12.76
C GLU A 225 14.12 18.65 -12.17
N LEU A 226 13.38 18.78 -11.06
CA LEU A 226 12.67 17.65 -10.44
C LEU A 226 11.52 17.17 -11.34
N ALA A 227 10.75 18.09 -11.92
CA ALA A 227 9.71 17.77 -12.86
C ALA A 227 10.28 17.15 -14.15
N LYS A 228 11.38 17.68 -14.69
CA LYS A 228 12.06 17.12 -15.88
C LYS A 228 12.54 15.68 -15.63
N SER A 229 13.18 15.46 -14.49
CA SER A 229 13.70 14.14 -14.12
C SER A 229 12.58 13.12 -13.94
N SER A 230 11.48 13.53 -13.30
CA SER A 230 10.30 12.67 -13.10
C SER A 230 9.60 12.35 -14.42
N LEU A 231 9.39 13.35 -15.28
CA LEU A 231 8.84 13.17 -16.61
C LEU A 231 9.69 12.19 -17.45
N LYS A 232 11.01 12.42 -17.51
CA LYS A 232 11.92 11.57 -18.26
C LYS A 232 11.86 10.12 -17.77
N ARG A 233 11.89 9.90 -16.45
CA ARG A 233 11.79 8.56 -15.86
C ARG A 233 10.49 7.85 -16.28
N LEU A 234 9.34 8.52 -16.19
CA LEU A 234 8.06 7.93 -16.58
C LEU A 234 7.99 7.62 -18.08
N GLN A 235 8.55 8.48 -18.92
CA GLN A 235 8.64 8.24 -20.37
C GLN A 235 9.57 7.07 -20.71
N ASP A 236 10.70 6.94 -20.02
CA ASP A 236 11.61 5.81 -20.19
C ASP A 236 10.95 4.49 -19.74
N GLU A 237 10.18 4.52 -18.66
CA GLU A 237 9.39 3.37 -18.18
C GLU A 237 8.28 3.00 -19.18
N GLU A 238 7.56 3.98 -19.72
CA GLU A 238 6.55 3.78 -20.76
C GLU A 238 7.18 3.21 -22.03
N ALA A 239 8.30 3.75 -22.49
CA ALA A 239 9.04 3.25 -23.65
C ALA A 239 9.55 1.81 -23.44
N LYS A 240 10.04 1.48 -22.24
CA LYS A 240 10.44 0.11 -21.88
C LYS A 240 9.24 -0.83 -21.84
N ALA A 241 8.11 -0.38 -21.27
CA ALA A 241 6.88 -1.15 -21.23
C ALA A 241 6.35 -1.41 -22.65
N LEU A 242 6.37 -0.40 -23.52
CA LEU A 242 6.02 -0.52 -24.94
C LEU A 242 6.97 -1.44 -25.69
N ALA A 243 8.28 -1.32 -25.48
CA ALA A 243 9.28 -2.22 -26.08
C ALA A 243 9.07 -3.67 -25.61
N LYS A 244 8.83 -3.88 -24.31
CA LYS A 244 8.50 -5.20 -23.75
C LYS A 244 7.19 -5.73 -24.35
N ALA A 245 6.16 -4.88 -24.43
CA ALA A 245 4.87 -5.22 -25.04
C ALA A 245 5.02 -5.63 -26.51
N GLN A 246 5.84 -4.89 -27.28
CA GLN A 246 6.16 -5.18 -28.66
C GLN A 246 6.97 -6.47 -28.82
N THR A 247 7.90 -6.77 -27.89
CA THR A 247 8.58 -8.07 -27.85
C THR A 247 7.67 -9.23 -27.44
N THR A 248 6.50 -8.95 -26.84
CA THR A 248 5.49 -9.96 -26.47
C THR A 248 4.37 -10.15 -27.50
N THR A 249 4.29 -9.38 -28.59
CA THR A 249 3.17 -9.50 -29.56
C THR A 249 3.56 -9.38 -31.04
N VAL A 250 4.73 -9.86 -31.44
CA VAL A 250 4.94 -10.28 -32.83
C VAL A 250 5.15 -11.79 -32.81
N PRO A 251 4.19 -12.64 -33.25
CA PRO A 251 4.61 -13.93 -33.75
C PRO A 251 5.57 -13.60 -34.88
N GLN A 252 6.86 -13.85 -34.64
CA GLN A 252 7.85 -13.97 -35.70
C GLN A 252 7.14 -14.71 -36.84
N PRO A 253 7.04 -14.17 -38.08
CA PRO A 253 6.29 -14.81 -39.15
C PRO A 253 6.72 -16.27 -39.13
N ALA A 254 5.77 -17.16 -38.80
CA ALA A 254 6.09 -18.49 -38.29
C ALA A 254 7.17 -19.06 -39.19
N LYS A 255 8.41 -19.14 -38.69
CA LYS A 255 9.53 -19.55 -39.52
C LYS A 255 9.12 -20.92 -40.02
N ILE A 256 8.85 -21.02 -41.33
CA ILE A 256 8.31 -22.24 -41.92
C ILE A 256 9.29 -23.34 -41.50
N PRO A 257 8.85 -24.32 -40.70
CA PRO A 257 9.77 -25.29 -40.15
C PRO A 257 10.37 -26.09 -41.30
N GLU A 258 11.68 -26.31 -41.29
CA GLU A 258 12.35 -27.07 -42.35
C GLU A 258 11.79 -28.51 -42.44
N PHE A 259 11.32 -29.04 -41.31
CA PHE A 259 10.62 -30.32 -41.22
C PHE A 259 9.46 -30.25 -40.22
N LEU A 260 8.33 -30.89 -40.55
CA LEU A 260 7.27 -31.18 -39.61
C LEU A 260 7.53 -32.51 -38.87
N ASN A 261 7.38 -32.55 -37.56
CA ASN A 261 7.49 -33.79 -36.80
C ASN A 261 6.11 -34.46 -36.67
N LEU A 262 5.93 -35.61 -37.31
CA LEU A 262 4.68 -36.36 -37.35
C LEU A 262 4.55 -37.41 -36.25
N GLY A 263 5.57 -37.59 -35.41
CA GLY A 263 5.55 -38.61 -34.35
C GLY A 263 5.52 -40.03 -34.92
N SER A 264 4.53 -40.84 -34.53
CA SER A 264 4.39 -42.23 -35.00
C SER A 264 3.61 -42.30 -36.30
N LEU A 265 4.20 -42.89 -37.32
CA LEU A 265 3.60 -43.17 -38.61
C LEU A 265 3.02 -44.60 -38.64
N SER A 266 1.81 -44.73 -39.16
CA SER A 266 1.02 -45.97 -39.18
C SER A 266 0.27 -46.12 -40.51
N ALA A 267 -0.60 -47.12 -40.63
CA ALA A 267 -1.46 -47.25 -41.81
C ALA A 267 -2.44 -46.08 -41.98
N ASP A 268 -2.80 -45.37 -40.89
CA ASP A 268 -3.84 -44.33 -40.91
C ASP A 268 -3.41 -43.05 -41.65
N ASN A 269 -2.11 -42.75 -41.57
CA ASN A 269 -1.47 -41.64 -42.27
C ASN A 269 -0.72 -42.09 -43.54
N ALA A 270 -0.69 -43.39 -43.83
CA ALA A 270 -0.12 -43.94 -45.05
C ALA A 270 -1.10 -43.88 -46.23
N THR A 271 -0.59 -43.53 -47.41
CA THR A 271 -1.26 -43.82 -48.69
C THR A 271 -0.95 -45.25 -49.14
N ARG A 272 0.24 -45.75 -48.76
CA ARG A 272 0.67 -47.13 -48.99
C ARG A 272 1.64 -47.53 -47.88
N MET A 273 1.23 -48.48 -47.04
CA MET A 273 2.11 -49.06 -46.02
C MET A 273 2.70 -50.38 -46.54
N VAL A 274 4.01 -50.51 -46.53
CA VAL A 274 4.70 -51.75 -46.92
C VAL A 274 5.16 -52.47 -45.66
N THR A 275 4.88 -53.76 -45.60
CA THR A 275 5.35 -54.64 -44.54
C THR A 275 6.72 -55.23 -44.89
N PRO A 276 7.63 -55.41 -43.91
CA PRO A 276 8.94 -56.00 -44.14
C PRO A 276 8.85 -57.46 -44.60
N VAL A 277 9.63 -57.81 -45.61
CA VAL A 277 9.83 -59.19 -46.05
C VAL A 277 11.22 -59.64 -45.59
N TYR A 278 11.25 -60.75 -44.86
CA TYR A 278 12.46 -61.25 -44.20
C TYR A 278 13.09 -62.40 -44.94
N SER A 279 14.42 -62.50 -44.88
CA SER A 279 15.17 -63.61 -45.44
C SER A 279 14.85 -64.94 -44.72
N PRO A 280 15.04 -66.10 -45.37
CA PRO A 280 14.85 -67.40 -44.72
C PRO A 280 15.70 -67.59 -43.46
N ILE A 281 16.87 -66.92 -43.39
CA ILE A 281 17.76 -66.96 -42.21
C ILE A 281 17.08 -66.28 -41.02
N ALA A 282 16.55 -65.07 -41.21
CA ALA A 282 15.87 -64.33 -40.15
C ALA A 282 14.60 -65.05 -39.64
N GLN A 283 13.88 -65.76 -40.53
CA GLN A 283 12.68 -66.52 -40.17
C GLN A 283 12.97 -67.75 -39.29
N ARG A 284 14.19 -68.31 -39.35
CA ARG A 284 14.60 -69.47 -38.52
C ARG A 284 15.09 -69.07 -37.13
N SER A 285 15.31 -67.78 -36.87
CA SER A 285 15.97 -67.29 -35.66
C SER A 285 15.04 -67.05 -34.46
N ASN A 286 13.76 -67.45 -34.52
CA ASN A 286 12.78 -67.30 -33.43
C ASN A 286 12.76 -65.89 -32.77
N ILE A 287 12.74 -64.84 -33.59
CA ILE A 287 12.90 -63.45 -33.13
C ILE A 287 11.52 -62.81 -32.92
N GLU A 288 11.28 -62.25 -31.75
CA GLU A 288 10.10 -61.44 -31.44
C GLU A 288 10.50 -60.05 -30.94
N GLY A 289 9.67 -59.04 -31.23
CA GLY A 289 9.91 -57.68 -30.77
C GLY A 289 9.45 -56.61 -31.75
N LYS A 290 10.06 -55.43 -31.62
CA LYS A 290 9.70 -54.21 -32.34
C LYS A 290 10.95 -53.57 -32.97
N VAL A 291 10.87 -53.25 -34.26
CA VAL A 291 11.87 -52.42 -34.95
C VAL A 291 11.26 -51.04 -35.12
N THR A 292 11.91 -50.03 -34.56
CA THR A 292 11.58 -48.63 -34.81
C THR A 292 12.51 -48.10 -35.90
N VAL A 293 11.91 -47.54 -36.94
CA VAL A 293 12.62 -46.91 -38.07
C VAL A 293 12.28 -45.43 -38.07
N GLU A 294 13.29 -44.59 -37.89
CA GLU A 294 13.16 -43.15 -38.14
C GLU A 294 13.18 -42.91 -39.65
N VAL A 295 12.21 -42.12 -40.12
CA VAL A 295 12.07 -41.78 -41.53
C VAL A 295 12.00 -40.28 -41.74
N GLU A 296 12.56 -39.83 -42.86
CA GLU A 296 12.33 -38.50 -43.40
C GLU A 296 11.49 -38.60 -44.68
N LEU A 297 10.49 -37.73 -44.79
CA LEU A 297 9.56 -37.64 -45.89
C LEU A 297 9.83 -36.39 -46.72
N ASP A 298 9.69 -36.49 -48.04
CA ASP A 298 9.59 -35.32 -48.90
C ASP A 298 8.19 -34.66 -48.83
N GLU A 299 8.03 -33.52 -49.50
CA GLU A 299 6.77 -32.75 -49.55
C GLU A 299 5.60 -33.54 -50.16
N LYS A 300 5.89 -34.65 -50.87
CA LYS A 300 4.89 -35.54 -51.49
C LYS A 300 4.57 -36.76 -50.60
N GLY A 301 5.18 -36.84 -49.43
CA GLY A 301 5.03 -37.94 -48.48
C GLY A 301 5.81 -39.21 -48.84
N ASN A 302 6.80 -39.14 -49.73
CA ASN A 302 7.68 -40.29 -50.02
C ASN A 302 8.80 -40.36 -48.98
N VAL A 303 9.14 -41.57 -48.53
CA VAL A 303 10.26 -41.79 -47.60
C VAL A 303 11.59 -41.65 -48.35
N VAL A 304 12.33 -40.57 -48.08
CA VAL A 304 13.65 -40.29 -48.70
C VAL A 304 14.82 -40.81 -47.87
N GLN A 305 14.62 -40.93 -46.55
CA GLN A 305 15.60 -41.52 -45.64
C GLN A 305 14.87 -42.45 -44.67
N ALA A 306 15.49 -43.60 -44.37
CA ALA A 306 15.00 -44.54 -43.38
C ALA A 306 16.20 -45.14 -42.64
N LYS A 307 16.16 -45.14 -41.30
CA LYS A 307 17.19 -45.69 -40.43
C LYS A 307 16.56 -46.37 -39.22
N ALA A 308 16.83 -47.65 -39.04
CA ALA A 308 16.40 -48.41 -37.87
C ALA A 308 17.22 -47.98 -36.65
N THR A 309 16.54 -47.46 -35.64
CA THR A 309 17.14 -47.03 -34.38
C THR A 309 17.13 -48.13 -33.31
N THR A 310 16.19 -49.07 -33.42
CA THR A 310 16.02 -50.19 -32.47
C THR A 310 15.83 -51.53 -33.20
N GLY A 311 15.66 -52.62 -32.45
CA GLY A 311 15.36 -53.95 -33.00
C GLY A 311 16.59 -54.80 -33.34
N HIS A 312 16.34 -56.09 -33.63
CA HIS A 312 17.38 -57.09 -33.90
C HIS A 312 18.08 -56.84 -35.25
N GLN A 313 19.41 -57.02 -35.32
CA GLN A 313 20.23 -56.67 -36.49
C GLN A 313 19.74 -57.31 -37.80
N LEU A 314 19.32 -58.58 -37.75
CA LEU A 314 18.79 -59.32 -38.91
C LEU A 314 17.47 -58.76 -39.48
N LEU A 315 16.77 -57.90 -38.74
CA LEU A 315 15.46 -57.37 -39.11
C LEU A 315 15.50 -55.92 -39.57
N ARG A 316 16.56 -55.18 -39.21
CA ARG A 316 16.70 -53.75 -39.48
C ARG A 316 16.69 -53.43 -40.97
N GLY A 317 17.47 -54.16 -41.77
CA GLY A 317 17.54 -53.94 -43.22
C GLY A 317 16.18 -54.10 -43.91
N SER A 318 15.49 -55.21 -43.65
CA SER A 318 14.14 -55.44 -44.19
C SER A 318 13.13 -54.37 -43.73
N ALA A 319 13.25 -53.88 -42.50
CA ALA A 319 12.38 -52.82 -41.97
C ALA A 319 12.66 -51.45 -42.62
N GLU A 320 13.93 -51.10 -42.83
CA GLU A 320 14.32 -49.89 -43.56
C GLU A 320 13.88 -49.93 -45.03
N ASP A 321 14.03 -51.08 -45.70
CA ASP A 321 13.57 -51.27 -47.08
C ASP A 321 12.05 -51.14 -47.21
N ALA A 322 11.30 -51.71 -46.27
CA ALA A 322 9.86 -51.57 -46.22
C ALA A 322 9.44 -50.11 -45.95
N ALA A 323 10.15 -49.43 -45.05
CA ALA A 323 9.93 -48.02 -44.80
C ALA A 323 10.15 -47.18 -46.06
N ARG A 324 11.26 -47.37 -46.79
CA ARG A 324 11.56 -46.66 -48.06
C ARG A 324 10.52 -46.89 -49.15
N LYS A 325 9.86 -48.06 -49.16
CA LYS A 325 8.80 -48.39 -50.11
C LYS A 325 7.42 -47.90 -49.67
N SER A 326 7.27 -47.47 -48.42
CA SER A 326 6.03 -46.91 -47.90
C SER A 326 5.85 -45.44 -48.35
N LYS A 327 4.60 -45.00 -48.45
CA LYS A 327 4.23 -43.64 -48.85
C LYS A 327 3.15 -43.11 -47.94
N PHE A 328 3.30 -41.87 -47.50
CA PHE A 328 2.41 -41.19 -46.56
C PHE A 328 1.66 -40.05 -47.24
N LYS A 329 0.62 -39.56 -46.56
CA LYS A 329 -0.06 -38.32 -46.94
C LYS A 329 0.94 -37.15 -46.79
N PRO A 330 0.92 -36.14 -47.68
CA PRO A 330 1.74 -34.94 -47.52
C PRO A 330 1.55 -34.29 -46.14
N ALA A 331 2.66 -33.84 -45.55
CA ALA A 331 2.65 -33.16 -44.26
C ALA A 331 2.34 -31.67 -44.48
N MET A 332 1.18 -31.21 -44.00
CA MET A 332 0.69 -29.85 -44.26
C MET A 332 0.95 -28.91 -43.07
N PHE A 333 1.48 -27.72 -43.35
CA PHE A 333 1.54 -26.58 -42.44
C PHE A 333 0.73 -25.42 -43.06
N GLY A 334 -0.53 -25.27 -42.62
CA GLY A 334 -1.51 -24.48 -43.38
C GLY A 334 -1.72 -25.10 -44.77
N ASP A 335 -1.57 -24.30 -45.82
CA ASP A 335 -1.72 -24.74 -47.21
C ASP A 335 -0.39 -25.21 -47.86
N LEU A 336 0.71 -25.20 -47.11
CA LEU A 336 2.03 -25.57 -47.61
C LEU A 336 2.38 -27.01 -47.23
N ALA A 337 2.71 -27.83 -48.23
CA ALA A 337 3.31 -29.13 -48.01
C ALA A 337 4.80 -28.99 -47.66
N LEU A 338 5.24 -29.64 -46.59
CA LEU A 338 6.62 -29.58 -46.09
C LEU A 338 7.24 -30.96 -45.99
N LYS A 339 8.57 -31.01 -45.94
CA LYS A 339 9.29 -32.21 -45.51
C LYS A 339 8.88 -32.57 -44.09
N ALA A 340 8.98 -33.84 -43.74
CA ALA A 340 8.59 -34.29 -42.41
C ALA A 340 9.52 -35.37 -41.86
N LYS A 341 9.53 -35.53 -40.54
CA LYS A 341 10.19 -36.64 -39.85
C LYS A 341 9.16 -37.41 -39.04
N GLY A 342 9.36 -38.71 -38.92
CA GLY A 342 8.50 -39.57 -38.14
C GLY A 342 9.15 -40.91 -37.82
N THR A 343 8.43 -41.73 -37.08
CA THR A 343 8.87 -43.06 -36.66
C THR A 343 7.88 -44.11 -37.12
N ILE A 344 8.35 -45.13 -37.82
CA ILE A 344 7.56 -46.31 -38.16
C ILE A 344 7.91 -47.42 -37.20
N ASN A 345 6.88 -48.06 -36.66
CA ASN A 345 7.02 -49.15 -35.70
C ASN A 345 6.54 -50.46 -36.34
N TYR A 346 7.49 -51.37 -36.62
CA TYR A 346 7.19 -52.71 -37.12
C TYR A 346 7.27 -53.72 -35.98
N ASN A 347 6.13 -54.31 -35.62
CA ASN A 347 6.06 -55.43 -34.69
C ASN A 347 6.26 -56.74 -35.45
N PHE A 348 7.09 -57.63 -34.92
CA PHE A 348 7.39 -58.91 -35.55
C PHE A 348 7.32 -60.05 -34.53
N SER A 349 6.84 -61.19 -35.01
CA SER A 349 6.97 -62.49 -34.37
C SER A 349 7.32 -63.49 -35.46
N LEU A 350 8.60 -63.87 -35.51
CA LEU A 350 9.11 -64.83 -36.49
C LEU A 350 9.31 -66.16 -35.78
N LYS A 351 8.23 -66.92 -35.59
CA LYS A 351 8.32 -68.28 -35.08
C LYS A 351 8.72 -69.23 -36.20
N ALA A 352 9.63 -70.16 -35.92
CA ALA A 352 9.92 -71.24 -36.85
C ALA A 352 8.61 -71.99 -37.15
N LYS A 353 8.25 -72.13 -38.44
CA LYS A 353 7.19 -73.08 -38.82
C LYS A 353 7.71 -74.47 -38.46
N SER A 354 7.02 -75.12 -37.51
CA SER A 354 7.22 -76.53 -37.15
C SER A 354 7.02 -77.44 -38.34
#